data_AF-A0A523T5U4-F1
#
_entry.id   AF-A0A523T5U4-F1
#
_cell.length_a   1.000
_cell.length_b   1.000
_cell.length_c   1.000
_cell.angle_alpha   90.00
_cell.angle_beta   90.00
_cell.angle_gamma   90.00
#
_symmetry.space_group_name_H-M   'P 1'
#
loop_
_entity.id
_entity.type
_entity.pdbx_description
1 polymer ?
#
loop_
_entity_poly.entity_id
_entity_poly.type
_entity_poly.pdbx_seq_one_letter_code
_entity_poly.pdbx_strand_id
1 'polypeptide(L)'
;MIRRIATELKEHIPFTAFGAITGIIILVIIVLTNLSASVSENIFYTLHPLHVVLSAIVTTAMYRKYGHQKIWKAILIGYGGSIGIATISDAFIPYLGGALLNLEMEFEVPFIKEWWLVNPLALVGIAIGYFRPTTKFPHFGHVLLSTWASLFYFTAFGIANWIPLLHFIFIFLFLAVWLPCCVSDIVFPLLFTRKVAPSRGDKI
;
A
#
# COMPACT_ATOMS: atom_id res chain seq x y z
N MET A 1 -1.25 -22.67 5.62
CA MET A 1 -0.87 -21.33 5.11
C MET A 1 -2.00 -20.72 4.27
N ILE A 2 -2.41 -21.34 3.15
CA ILE A 2 -3.48 -20.82 2.26
C ILE A 2 -4.79 -20.48 2.99
N ARG A 3 -5.33 -21.38 3.82
CA ARG A 3 -6.56 -21.10 4.61
C ARG A 3 -6.45 -19.85 5.47
N ARG A 4 -5.25 -19.59 6.03
CA ARG A 4 -5.01 -18.42 6.85
C ARG A 4 -4.95 -17.16 6.00
N ILE A 5 -4.24 -17.18 4.87
CA ILE A 5 -4.21 -16.07 3.92
C ILE A 5 -5.63 -15.69 3.51
N ALA A 6 -6.47 -16.68 3.19
CA ALA A 6 -7.87 -16.45 2.85
C ALA A 6 -8.67 -15.87 4.02
N THR A 7 -8.44 -16.30 5.26
CA THR A 7 -9.09 -15.72 6.45
C THR A 7 -8.67 -14.26 6.67
N GLU A 8 -7.36 -13.99 6.62
CA GLU A 8 -6.84 -12.63 6.80
C GLU A 8 -7.36 -11.71 5.69
N LEU A 9 -7.25 -12.11 4.42
CA LEU A 9 -7.82 -11.34 3.31
C LEU A 9 -9.30 -11.04 3.52
N LYS A 10 -10.12 -12.01 3.95
CA LYS A 10 -11.54 -11.79 4.24
C LYS A 10 -11.77 -10.79 5.37
N GLU A 11 -10.97 -10.83 6.43
CA GLU A 11 -11.07 -9.90 7.56
C GLU A 11 -10.73 -8.45 7.16
N HIS A 12 -9.91 -8.26 6.12
CA HIS A 12 -9.50 -6.94 5.63
C HIS A 12 -10.46 -6.33 4.60
N ILE A 13 -11.35 -7.12 3.99
CA ILE A 13 -12.33 -6.64 2.98
C ILE A 13 -13.09 -5.38 3.45
N PRO A 14 -13.68 -5.32 4.66
CA PRO A 14 -14.49 -4.16 5.07
C PRO A 14 -13.68 -2.87 5.13
N PHE A 15 -12.44 -2.94 5.62
CA PHE A 15 -11.60 -1.76 5.75
C PHE A 15 -11.02 -1.32 4.40
N THR A 16 -10.61 -2.26 3.54
CA THR A 16 -10.18 -1.91 2.19
C THR A 16 -11.33 -1.35 1.35
N ALA A 17 -12.55 -1.89 1.51
CA ALA A 17 -13.74 -1.35 0.87
C ALA A 17 -14.04 0.07 1.37
N PHE A 18 -13.90 0.32 2.68
CA PHE A 18 -14.02 1.68 3.24
C PHE A 18 -13.00 2.64 2.59
N GLY A 19 -11.73 2.23 2.50
CA GLY A 19 -10.70 3.00 1.78
C GLY A 19 -11.11 3.32 0.35
N ALA A 20 -11.56 2.33 -0.42
CA ALA A 20 -11.99 2.50 -1.80
C ALA A 20 -13.23 3.42 -1.93
N ILE A 21 -14.21 3.30 -1.03
CA ILE A 21 -15.38 4.19 -0.98
C ILE A 21 -14.93 5.64 -0.75
N THR A 22 -14.06 5.88 0.24
CA THR A 22 -13.53 7.24 0.48
C THR A 22 -12.73 7.76 -0.71
N GLY A 23 -11.97 6.88 -1.39
CA GLY A 23 -11.28 7.22 -2.63
C GLY A 23 -12.25 7.67 -3.74
N ILE A 24 -13.38 6.97 -3.92
CA ILE A 24 -14.41 7.38 -4.89
C ILE A 24 -15.03 8.73 -4.51
N ILE A 25 -15.30 8.98 -3.23
CA ILE A 25 -15.79 10.28 -2.76
C ILE A 25 -14.77 11.39 -3.10
N ILE A 26 -13.48 11.15 -2.84
CA ILE A 26 -12.40 12.09 -3.19
C ILE A 26 -12.34 12.30 -4.72
N LEU A 27 -12.47 11.25 -5.53
CA LEU A 27 -12.48 11.36 -6.99
C LEU A 27 -13.62 12.25 -7.49
N VAL A 28 -14.82 12.08 -6.93
CA VAL A 28 -15.96 12.94 -7.27
C VAL A 28 -15.67 14.41 -6.90
N ILE A 29 -15.05 14.66 -5.74
CA ILE A 29 -14.62 16.01 -5.34
C ILE A 29 -13.59 16.58 -6.32
N ILE A 30 -12.58 15.78 -6.73
CA ILE A 30 -11.56 16.17 -7.72
C ILE A 30 -12.23 16.62 -9.02
N VAL A 31 -13.21 15.85 -9.52
CA VAL A 31 -13.94 16.19 -10.75
C VAL A 31 -14.76 17.46 -10.58
N LEU A 32 -15.52 17.59 -9.49
CA LEU A 32 -16.39 18.76 -9.24
C LEU A 32 -15.59 20.06 -9.04
N THR A 33 -14.38 19.96 -8.49
CA THR A 33 -13.49 21.10 -8.24
C THR A 33 -12.53 21.38 -9.40
N ASN A 34 -12.49 20.52 -10.42
CA ASN A 34 -11.51 20.56 -11.51
C ASN A 34 -10.06 20.64 -10.99
N LEU A 35 -9.74 19.82 -9.98
CA LEU A 35 -8.42 19.80 -9.38
C LEU A 35 -7.37 19.35 -10.42
N SER A 36 -6.27 20.09 -10.54
CA SER A 36 -5.27 19.87 -11.57
C SER A 36 -4.44 18.60 -11.33
N ALA A 37 -3.93 18.01 -12.42
CA ALA A 37 -3.01 16.87 -12.36
C ALA A 37 -1.78 17.16 -11.49
N SER A 38 -1.23 18.38 -11.53
CA SER A 38 -0.09 18.80 -10.68
C SER A 38 -0.39 18.78 -9.18
N VAL A 39 -1.62 19.13 -8.77
CA VAL A 39 -2.03 19.03 -7.36
C VAL A 39 -2.19 17.57 -6.97
N SER A 40 -2.76 16.74 -7.87
CA SER A 40 -2.84 15.30 -7.66
C SER A 40 -1.46 14.66 -7.50
N GLU A 41 -0.49 15.04 -8.33
CA GLU A 41 0.89 14.57 -8.28
C GLU A 41 1.56 14.94 -6.94
N ASN A 42 1.40 16.17 -6.49
CA ASN A 42 1.94 16.61 -5.19
C ASN A 42 1.34 15.83 -4.02
N ILE A 43 0.03 15.58 -4.06
CA ILE A 43 -0.64 14.77 -3.02
C ILE A 43 -0.14 13.32 -3.10
N PHE A 44 -0.01 12.75 -4.30
CA PHE A 44 0.56 11.42 -4.49
C PHE A 44 1.96 11.30 -3.85
N TYR A 45 2.88 12.22 -4.17
CA TYR A 45 4.24 12.22 -3.60
C TYR A 45 4.30 12.59 -2.12
N THR A 46 3.21 13.06 -1.52
CA THR A 46 3.09 13.20 -0.07
C THR A 46 2.59 11.91 0.57
N LEU A 47 1.54 11.31 0.02
CA LEU A 47 0.90 10.11 0.58
C LEU A 47 1.76 8.86 0.39
N HIS A 48 2.41 8.70 -0.76
CA HIS A 48 3.19 7.50 -1.08
C HIS A 48 4.34 7.27 -0.09
N PRO A 49 5.24 8.23 0.19
CA PRO A 49 6.30 8.01 1.18
C PRO A 49 5.75 7.78 2.59
N LEU A 50 4.65 8.45 2.98
CA LEU A 50 4.02 8.22 4.29
C LEU A 50 3.47 6.79 4.41
N HIS A 51 2.81 6.28 3.38
CA HIS A 51 2.35 4.89 3.36
C HIS A 51 3.55 3.92 3.38
N VAL A 52 4.64 4.20 2.66
CA VAL A 52 5.85 3.36 2.64
C VAL A 52 6.45 3.23 4.04
N VAL A 53 6.52 4.33 4.81
CA VAL A 53 6.96 4.29 6.22
C VAL A 53 6.09 3.33 7.03
N LEU A 54 4.77 3.49 6.92
CA LEU A 54 3.82 2.68 7.68
C LEU A 54 3.88 1.20 7.26
N SER A 55 3.98 0.90 5.97
CA SER A 55 4.16 -0.46 5.44
C SER A 55 5.47 -1.09 5.94
N ALA A 56 6.56 -0.33 5.93
CA ALA A 56 7.85 -0.78 6.45
C ALA A 56 7.81 -1.08 7.96
N ILE A 57 7.08 -0.27 8.74
CA ILE A 57 6.82 -0.52 10.16
C ILE A 57 6.10 -1.85 10.34
N VAL A 58 4.95 -2.06 9.67
CA VAL A 58 4.13 -3.27 9.81
C VAL A 58 4.92 -4.51 9.42
N THR A 59 5.52 -4.50 8.23
CA THR A 59 6.28 -5.62 7.68
C THR A 59 7.42 -6.02 8.62
N THR A 60 8.17 -5.04 9.12
CA THR A 60 9.30 -5.28 10.04
C THR A 60 8.83 -5.71 11.41
N ALA A 61 7.77 -5.10 11.95
CA ALA A 61 7.17 -5.44 13.23
C ALA A 61 6.63 -6.87 13.23
N MET A 62 5.95 -7.27 12.16
CA MET A 62 5.47 -8.63 11.95
C MET A 62 6.62 -9.62 11.93
N TYR A 63 7.71 -9.33 11.22
CA TYR A 63 8.90 -10.17 11.28
C TYR A 63 9.50 -10.26 12.71
N ARG A 64 9.57 -9.13 13.43
CA ARG A 64 10.16 -9.03 14.77
C ARG A 64 9.36 -9.74 15.86
N LYS A 65 8.02 -9.73 15.81
CA LYS A 65 7.16 -10.40 16.79
C LYS A 65 7.36 -11.91 16.86
N TYR A 66 7.89 -12.52 15.81
CA TYR A 66 8.01 -13.98 15.67
C TYR A 66 9.43 -14.50 16.04
N GLY A 67 10.15 -13.80 16.95
CA GLY A 67 11.35 -14.31 17.64
C GLY A 67 12.63 -13.46 17.49
N HIS A 68 13.77 -14.01 17.92
CA HIS A 68 15.09 -13.36 17.83
C HIS A 68 15.62 -13.35 16.39
N GLN A 69 15.11 -12.40 15.63
CA GLN A 69 15.42 -12.28 14.21
C GLN A 69 16.61 -11.35 13.96
N LYS A 70 17.50 -11.77 13.05
CA LYS A 70 18.71 -11.01 12.65
C LYS A 70 18.33 -9.67 12.01
N ILE A 71 19.01 -8.59 12.40
CA ILE A 71 18.72 -7.23 11.93
C ILE A 71 18.82 -7.07 10.40
N TRP A 72 19.82 -7.70 9.76
CA TRP A 72 19.97 -7.62 8.30
C TRP A 72 18.78 -8.23 7.55
N LYS A 73 18.16 -9.27 8.10
CA LYS A 73 16.92 -9.85 7.52
C LYS A 73 15.74 -8.92 7.71
N ALA A 74 15.66 -8.23 8.86
CA ALA A 74 14.62 -7.23 9.10
C ALA A 74 14.69 -6.09 8.08
N ILE A 75 15.91 -5.64 7.74
CA ILE A 75 16.13 -4.64 6.69
C ILE A 75 15.68 -5.18 5.32
N LEU A 76 16.11 -6.37 4.93
CA LEU A 76 15.76 -6.95 3.62
C LEU A 76 14.24 -7.18 3.47
N ILE A 77 13.61 -7.73 4.51
CA ILE A 77 12.17 -8.01 4.51
C ILE A 77 11.37 -6.71 4.59
N GLY A 78 11.73 -5.80 5.49
CA GLY A 78 11.04 -4.52 5.62
C GLY A 78 11.15 -3.65 4.38
N TYR A 79 12.32 -3.59 3.73
CA TYR A 79 12.53 -2.84 2.50
C TYR A 79 11.81 -3.48 1.32
N GLY A 80 11.99 -4.79 1.11
CA GLY A 80 11.34 -5.50 0.00
C GLY A 80 9.82 -5.53 0.12
N GLY A 81 9.28 -5.72 1.32
CA GLY A 81 7.86 -5.76 1.59
C GLY A 81 7.18 -4.39 1.65
N SER A 82 7.94 -3.29 1.78
CA SER A 82 7.39 -1.93 1.66
C SER A 82 7.55 -1.40 0.24
N ILE A 83 8.78 -1.18 -0.23
CA ILE A 83 9.05 -0.57 -1.55
C ILE A 83 8.48 -1.41 -2.70
N GLY A 84 8.72 -2.74 -2.68
CA GLY A 84 8.25 -3.61 -3.75
C GLY A 84 6.73 -3.60 -3.84
N ILE A 85 6.05 -3.53 -2.71
CA ILE A 85 4.59 -3.67 -2.63
C ILE A 85 3.92 -2.33 -2.87
N ALA A 86 4.48 -1.25 -2.33
CA ALA A 86 4.13 0.12 -2.67
C ALA A 86 4.20 0.38 -4.18
N THR A 87 5.22 -0.17 -4.86
CA THR A 87 5.34 -0.06 -6.32
C THR A 87 4.22 -0.82 -7.03
N ILE A 88 3.87 -2.02 -6.54
CA ILE A 88 2.80 -2.82 -7.12
C ILE A 88 1.43 -2.15 -6.90
N SER A 89 1.13 -1.75 -5.66
CA SER A 89 -0.16 -1.18 -5.27
C SER A 89 -0.39 0.19 -5.86
N ASP A 90 0.58 1.10 -5.73
CA ASP A 90 0.33 2.53 -5.95
C ASP A 90 0.66 2.99 -7.37
N ALA A 91 1.44 2.22 -8.12
CA ALA A 91 1.86 2.57 -9.47
C ALA A 91 1.48 1.51 -10.51
N PHE A 92 1.90 0.26 -10.31
CA PHE A 92 1.72 -0.78 -11.32
C PHE A 92 0.25 -1.16 -11.54
N ILE A 93 -0.52 -1.43 -10.48
CA ILE A 93 -1.94 -1.77 -10.61
C ILE A 93 -2.76 -0.59 -11.16
N PRO A 94 -2.59 0.67 -10.69
CA PRO A 94 -3.25 1.82 -11.28
C PRO A 94 -2.91 2.03 -12.76
N TYR A 95 -1.64 1.93 -13.14
CA TYR A 95 -1.21 2.01 -14.54
C TYR A 95 -1.89 0.92 -15.40
N LEU A 96 -1.85 -0.34 -14.95
CA LEU A 96 -2.54 -1.43 -15.66
C LEU A 96 -4.05 -1.21 -15.72
N GLY A 97 -4.65 -0.70 -14.64
CA GLY A 97 -6.08 -0.41 -14.61
C GLY A 97 -6.48 0.66 -15.62
N GLY A 98 -5.68 1.72 -15.74
CA GLY A 98 -5.89 2.74 -16.74
C GLY A 98 -5.68 2.20 -18.16
N ALA A 99 -4.63 1.42 -18.39
CA ALA A 99 -4.38 0.78 -19.67
C ALA A 99 -5.51 -0.17 -20.10
N LEU A 100 -6.07 -0.97 -19.18
CA LEU A 100 -7.22 -1.85 -19.43
C LEU A 100 -8.51 -1.09 -19.78
N LEU A 101 -8.63 0.15 -19.29
CA LEU A 101 -9.73 1.06 -19.59
C LEU A 101 -9.45 1.93 -20.84
N ASN A 102 -8.34 1.70 -21.56
CA ASN A 102 -7.85 2.50 -22.69
C ASN A 102 -7.64 3.99 -22.33
N LEU A 103 -7.17 4.27 -21.12
CA LEU A 103 -6.78 5.60 -20.69
C LEU A 103 -5.33 5.89 -21.09
N GLU A 104 -5.06 7.14 -21.44
CA GLU A 104 -3.68 7.62 -21.57
C GLU A 104 -3.09 7.75 -20.16
N MET A 105 -2.13 6.88 -19.86
CA MET A 105 -1.45 6.80 -18.56
C MET A 105 0.06 6.92 -18.74
N GLU A 106 0.71 7.75 -17.95
CA GLU A 106 2.16 7.77 -17.79
C GLU A 106 2.58 6.77 -16.70
N PHE A 107 3.60 5.95 -16.98
CA PHE A 107 4.11 5.01 -15.99
C PHE A 107 5.25 5.63 -15.19
N GLU A 108 4.91 6.09 -13.99
CA GLU A 108 5.84 6.64 -13.02
C GLU A 108 6.19 5.64 -11.93
N VAL A 109 7.49 5.55 -11.60
CA VAL A 109 8.03 4.64 -10.58
C VAL A 109 8.53 5.44 -9.38
N PRO A 110 7.74 5.55 -8.30
CA PRO A 110 7.96 6.58 -7.28
C PRO A 110 9.28 6.44 -6.52
N PHE A 111 9.71 5.20 -6.24
CA PHE A 111 10.97 4.95 -5.51
C PHE A 111 12.23 5.26 -6.34
N ILE A 112 12.09 5.43 -7.66
CA ILE A 112 13.15 5.88 -8.57
C ILE A 112 13.09 7.39 -8.71
N LYS A 113 11.91 7.96 -8.98
CA LYS A 113 11.72 9.40 -9.17
C LYS A 113 12.03 10.20 -7.89
N GLU A 114 11.48 9.78 -6.75
CA GLU A 114 11.71 10.38 -5.43
C GLU A 114 12.59 9.49 -4.54
N TRP A 115 13.62 8.86 -5.12
CA TRP A 115 14.48 7.89 -4.43
C TRP A 115 15.10 8.43 -3.13
N TRP A 116 15.44 9.72 -3.12
CA TRP A 116 16.08 10.41 -2.00
C TRP A 116 15.13 10.59 -0.81
N LEU A 117 13.82 10.53 -1.04
CA LEU A 117 12.80 10.64 0.00
C LEU A 117 12.26 9.26 0.38
N VAL A 118 11.84 8.48 -0.62
CA VAL A 118 11.15 7.20 -0.43
C VAL A 118 12.07 6.17 0.25
N ASN A 119 13.31 6.02 -0.21
CA ASN A 119 14.21 4.99 0.31
C ASN A 119 14.67 5.27 1.76
N PRO A 120 15.11 6.50 2.11
CA PRO A 120 15.44 6.80 3.50
C PRO A 120 14.24 6.66 4.44
N LEU A 121 13.04 7.08 4.01
CA LEU A 121 11.83 6.92 4.81
C LEU A 121 11.43 5.46 5.01
N ALA A 122 11.64 4.59 4.01
CA ALA A 122 11.49 3.15 4.21
C ALA A 122 12.44 2.63 5.31
N LEU A 123 13.71 3.04 5.30
CA LEU A 123 14.67 2.66 6.35
C LEU A 123 14.26 3.18 7.74
N VAL A 124 13.69 4.40 7.82
CA VAL A 124 13.12 4.93 9.06
C VAL A 124 11.97 4.05 9.55
N GLY A 125 11.05 3.66 8.66
CA GLY A 125 9.95 2.76 9.00
C GLY A 125 10.45 1.39 9.50
N ILE A 126 11.47 0.83 8.87
CA ILE A 126 12.13 -0.41 9.32
C ILE A 126 12.71 -0.24 10.72
N ALA A 127 13.44 0.85 10.98
CA ALA A 127 14.01 1.12 12.29
C ALA A 127 12.92 1.19 13.37
N ILE A 128 11.85 1.94 13.11
CA ILE A 128 10.70 2.06 14.02
C ILE A 128 10.07 0.69 14.28
N GLY A 129 9.75 -0.08 13.22
CA GLY A 129 9.15 -1.41 13.35
C GLY A 129 10.03 -2.42 14.06
N TYR A 130 11.36 -2.30 13.93
CA TYR A 130 12.32 -3.17 14.61
C TYR A 130 12.41 -2.89 16.12
N PHE A 131 12.44 -1.61 16.52
CA PHE A 131 12.55 -1.21 17.93
C PHE A 131 11.21 -1.17 18.67
N ARG A 132 10.11 -0.88 17.96
CA ARG A 132 8.75 -0.79 18.49
C ARG A 132 7.79 -1.57 17.57
N PRO A 133 7.70 -2.91 17.74
CA PRO A 133 6.94 -3.75 16.83
C PRO A 133 5.42 -3.62 17.03
N THR A 134 4.84 -2.53 16.55
CA THR A 134 3.40 -2.29 16.49
C THR A 134 2.88 -2.56 15.07
N THR A 135 1.69 -3.15 14.95
CA THR A 135 1.19 -3.65 13.66
C THR A 135 -0.18 -3.07 13.31
N LYS A 136 -1.14 -3.05 14.25
CA LYS A 136 -2.53 -2.68 13.98
C LYS A 136 -2.71 -1.27 13.41
N PHE A 137 -2.30 -0.24 14.17
CA PHE A 137 -2.49 1.15 13.74
C PHE A 137 -1.70 1.50 12.47
N PRO A 138 -0.40 1.16 12.36
CA PRO A 138 0.35 1.36 11.12
C PRO A 138 -0.24 0.57 9.93
N HIS A 139 -0.90 -0.56 10.19
CA HIS A 139 -1.59 -1.31 9.15
C HIS A 139 -2.79 -0.57 8.58
N PHE A 140 -3.74 -0.17 9.43
CA PHE A 140 -4.89 0.61 9.00
C PHE A 140 -4.46 1.89 8.27
N GLY A 141 -3.44 2.56 8.79
CA GLY A 141 -2.88 3.75 8.16
C GLY A 141 -2.37 3.49 6.75
N HIS A 142 -1.48 2.50 6.55
CA HIS A 142 -0.90 2.31 5.22
C HIS A 142 -1.92 1.78 4.19
N VAL A 143 -2.89 0.96 4.58
CA VAL A 143 -3.95 0.48 3.67
C VAL A 143 -4.80 1.67 3.19
N LEU A 144 -5.18 2.58 4.09
CA LEU A 144 -5.94 3.78 3.71
C LEU A 144 -5.11 4.72 2.82
N LEU A 145 -3.87 5.03 3.24
CA LEU A 145 -2.98 5.92 2.50
C LEU A 145 -2.58 5.35 1.13
N SER A 146 -2.37 4.04 1.01
CA SER A 146 -2.10 3.38 -0.28
C SER A 146 -3.32 3.45 -1.21
N THR A 147 -4.53 3.35 -0.66
CA THR A 147 -5.76 3.51 -1.47
C THR A 147 -5.84 4.93 -2.04
N TRP A 148 -5.55 5.94 -1.23
CA TRP A 148 -5.56 7.33 -1.68
C TRP A 148 -4.38 7.63 -2.61
N ALA A 149 -3.19 7.10 -2.35
CA ALA A 149 -2.05 7.20 -3.27
C ALA A 149 -2.40 6.60 -4.63
N SER A 150 -2.98 5.40 -4.67
CA SER A 150 -3.44 4.75 -5.91
C SER A 150 -4.45 5.61 -6.68
N LEU A 151 -5.37 6.27 -5.98
CA LEU A 151 -6.31 7.22 -6.58
C LEU A 151 -5.58 8.43 -7.18
N PHE A 152 -4.70 9.06 -6.42
CA PHE A 152 -3.97 10.23 -6.90
C PHE A 152 -2.99 9.88 -8.01
N TYR A 153 -2.52 8.63 -8.11
CA TYR A 153 -1.78 8.14 -9.28
C TYR A 153 -2.65 8.19 -10.55
N PHE A 154 -3.89 7.71 -10.48
CA PHE A 154 -4.84 7.82 -11.60
C PHE A 154 -5.04 9.27 -12.04
N THR A 155 -5.26 10.20 -11.11
CA THR A 155 -5.59 11.58 -11.45
C THR A 155 -4.36 12.46 -11.73
N ALA A 156 -3.17 12.05 -11.30
CA ALA A 156 -1.91 12.74 -11.61
C ALA A 156 -1.39 12.36 -13.00
N PHE A 157 -1.42 11.07 -13.32
CA PHE A 157 -0.74 10.51 -14.49
C PHE A 157 -1.71 9.97 -15.56
N GLY A 158 -3.01 10.10 -15.34
CA GLY A 158 -4.06 9.66 -16.25
C GLY A 158 -4.93 10.79 -16.75
N ILE A 159 -5.36 10.70 -18.01
CA ILE A 159 -6.35 11.61 -18.60
C ILE A 159 -7.61 10.81 -18.93
N ALA A 160 -8.73 11.16 -18.29
CA ALA A 160 -10.00 10.46 -18.49
C ALA A 160 -11.21 11.31 -18.13
N ASN A 161 -12.37 10.92 -18.68
CA ASN A 161 -13.65 11.28 -18.08
C ASN A 161 -13.96 10.30 -16.95
N TRP A 162 -13.69 10.71 -15.71
CA TRP A 162 -13.71 9.82 -14.54
C TRP A 162 -15.11 9.35 -14.10
N ILE A 163 -16.16 10.14 -14.35
CA ILE A 163 -17.52 9.86 -13.81
C ILE A 163 -18.10 8.55 -14.33
N PRO A 164 -18.05 8.21 -15.64
CA PRO A 164 -18.49 6.91 -16.11
C PRO A 164 -17.65 5.73 -15.56
N LEU A 165 -16.41 5.99 -15.13
CA LEU A 165 -15.44 4.96 -14.75
C LEU A 165 -15.40 4.66 -13.25
N LEU A 166 -16.18 5.36 -12.42
CA LEU A 166 -16.13 5.25 -10.95
C LEU A 166 -16.20 3.81 -10.44
N HIS A 167 -17.04 2.97 -11.05
CA HIS A 167 -17.19 1.57 -10.65
C HIS A 167 -15.94 0.72 -10.97
N PHE A 168 -15.26 0.99 -12.08
CA PHE A 168 -13.99 0.34 -12.40
C PHE A 168 -12.86 0.85 -11.51
N ILE A 169 -12.78 2.17 -11.28
CA ILE A 169 -11.80 2.76 -10.37
C ILE A 169 -11.97 2.18 -8.97
N PHE A 170 -13.21 2.01 -8.48
CA PHE A 170 -13.47 1.36 -7.20
C PHE A 170 -12.85 -0.04 -7.13
N ILE A 171 -13.05 -0.85 -8.16
CA ILE A 171 -12.50 -2.21 -8.24
C ILE A 171 -10.97 -2.15 -8.25
N PHE A 172 -10.36 -1.25 -9.04
CA PHE A 172 -8.91 -1.11 -9.09
C PHE A 172 -8.33 -0.64 -7.76
N LEU A 173 -8.91 0.38 -7.11
CA LEU A 173 -8.49 0.84 -5.79
C LEU A 173 -8.60 -0.26 -4.74
N PHE A 174 -9.69 -1.03 -4.75
CA PHE A 174 -9.87 -2.15 -3.84
C PHE A 174 -8.80 -3.23 -4.08
N LEU A 175 -8.61 -3.68 -5.32
CA LEU A 175 -7.65 -4.74 -5.66
C LEU A 175 -6.20 -4.30 -5.48
N ALA A 176 -5.89 -3.04 -5.79
CA ALA A 176 -4.58 -2.41 -5.63
C ALA A 176 -4.05 -2.51 -4.21
N VAL A 177 -4.92 -2.55 -3.21
CA VAL A 177 -4.50 -2.59 -1.81
C VAL A 177 -4.80 -3.94 -1.17
N TRP A 178 -5.98 -4.51 -1.43
CA TRP A 178 -6.42 -5.77 -0.80
C TRP A 178 -5.49 -6.93 -1.11
N LEU A 179 -4.99 -7.03 -2.35
CA LEU A 179 -4.09 -8.11 -2.73
C LEU A 179 -2.65 -7.86 -2.26
N PRO A 180 -1.95 -6.82 -2.74
CA PRO A 180 -0.52 -6.72 -2.49
C PRO A 180 -0.20 -6.29 -1.05
N CYS A 181 -0.94 -5.36 -0.44
CA CYS A 181 -0.66 -4.88 0.92
C CYS A 181 -1.00 -5.94 1.97
N CYS A 182 -2.20 -6.55 1.91
CA CYS A 182 -2.56 -7.58 2.89
C CYS A 182 -1.70 -8.86 2.76
N VAL A 183 -1.27 -9.22 1.54
CA VAL A 183 -0.33 -10.34 1.35
C VAL A 183 1.07 -9.96 1.85
N SER A 184 1.51 -8.71 1.64
CA SER A 184 2.76 -8.20 2.20
C SER A 184 2.84 -8.45 3.69
N ASP A 185 1.89 -7.89 4.44
CA ASP A 185 2.09 -7.67 5.85
C ASP A 185 2.15 -8.97 6.65
N ILE A 186 1.53 -10.02 6.10
CA ILE A 186 1.36 -11.30 6.77
C ILE A 186 2.17 -12.37 6.08
N VAL A 187 2.02 -12.57 4.77
CA VAL A 187 2.65 -13.72 4.10
C VAL A 187 4.14 -13.50 3.97
N PHE A 188 4.55 -12.32 3.50
CA PHE A 188 5.94 -12.07 3.14
C PHE A 188 6.89 -12.17 4.34
N PRO A 189 6.68 -11.48 5.48
CA PRO A 189 7.49 -11.66 6.69
C PRO A 189 7.52 -13.08 7.21
N LEU A 190 6.38 -13.78 7.20
CA LEU A 190 6.25 -15.10 7.83
C LEU A 190 6.98 -16.19 7.05
N LEU A 191 7.14 -16.06 5.72
CA LEU A 191 7.96 -16.97 4.92
C LEU A 191 9.41 -17.07 5.42
N PHE A 192 9.92 -16.02 6.08
CA PHE A 192 11.29 -15.96 6.59
C PHE A 192 11.40 -16.27 8.09
N THR A 193 10.30 -16.59 8.76
CA THR A 193 10.26 -17.00 10.17
C THR A 193 10.25 -18.53 10.28
N ARG A 194 10.97 -19.11 11.26
CA ARG A 194 10.90 -20.55 11.53
C ARG A 194 9.53 -20.89 12.12
N LYS A 195 9.00 -22.08 11.81
CA LYS A 195 7.70 -22.66 12.21
C LYS A 195 7.31 -22.38 13.67
N VAL A 196 6.86 -21.16 13.98
CA VAL A 196 6.12 -20.84 15.19
C VAL A 196 4.73 -20.52 14.67
N ALA A 197 3.77 -21.39 14.97
CA ALA A 197 2.37 -21.08 14.71
C ALA A 197 2.03 -19.86 15.58
N PRO A 198 1.68 -18.72 14.99
CA PRO A 198 1.31 -17.55 15.79
C PRO A 198 0.10 -17.83 16.63
N SER A 199 0.10 -17.17 17.78
CA SER A 199 -1.04 -17.15 18.68
C SER A 199 -2.16 -16.28 18.09
N ARG A 200 -3.39 -16.49 18.56
CA ARG A 200 -4.60 -15.76 18.11
C ARG A 200 -4.50 -14.23 18.28
N GLY A 201 -3.53 -13.73 19.05
CA GLY A 201 -3.26 -12.31 19.30
C GLY A 201 -2.32 -11.62 18.31
N ASP A 202 -1.68 -12.38 17.40
CA ASP A 202 -0.73 -11.85 16.41
C ASP A 202 -1.40 -11.36 15.11
N LYS A 203 -2.72 -11.17 15.15
CA LYS A 203 -3.51 -10.60 14.07
C LYS A 203 -3.26 -9.11 13.95
N ILE A 204 -3.21 -8.65 12.71
CA ILE A 204 -3.17 -7.23 12.35
C ILE A 204 -4.56 -6.62 12.56
#